data_AF-A0A7T0KDB1-F1
#
_entry.id   AF-A0A7T0KDB1-F1
#
_cell.length_a   1.000
_cell.length_b   1.000
_cell.length_c   1.000
_cell.angle_alpha   90.00
_cell.angle_beta   90.00
_cell.angle_gamma   90.00
#
_symmetry.space_group_name_H-M   'P 1'
#
loop_
_entity.id
_entity.type
_entity.pdbx_description
1 polymer ?
#
loop_
_entity_poly.entity_id
_entity_poly.type
_entity_poly.pdbx_seq_one_letter_code
_entity_poly.pdbx_strand_id
1 'polypeptide(L)'
;MNGGTQRTRTYSYNAVLLVGGILFIFAAIFFIALLAQGEETQRALLDLSGQVLGPALAATIAWSGVSRTIRNHRRQEILKDWHANVRWACEAYQNAKDDVGQELAVAILGTLDSHPELEEPEQALIDAVLNSIMLNRQS
;
A
#
# COMPACT_ATOMS: atom_id res chain seq x y z
N MET A 1 26.31 7.44 11.21
CA MET A 1 25.49 8.33 12.06
C MET A 1 24.39 8.94 11.18
N ASN A 2 23.16 8.42 11.24
CA ASN A 2 21.99 8.93 10.50
C ASN A 2 20.67 8.59 11.23
N GLY A 3 20.64 8.73 12.56
CA GLY A 3 19.49 8.33 13.41
C GLY A 3 18.65 9.48 13.97
N GLY A 4 19.02 10.75 13.71
CA GLY A 4 18.42 11.92 14.36
C GLY A 4 17.12 12.44 13.72
N THR A 5 16.91 12.17 12.43
CA THR A 5 15.84 12.80 11.62
C THR A 5 14.48 12.07 11.67
N GLN A 6 14.43 10.81 12.13
CA GLN A 6 13.17 10.06 12.23
C GLN A 6 12.37 10.37 13.50
N ARG A 7 13.03 10.67 14.63
CA ARG A 7 12.35 10.93 15.91
C ARG A 7 11.59 12.25 15.92
N THR A 8 12.11 13.30 15.28
CA THR A 8 11.44 14.62 15.29
C THR A 8 10.15 14.65 14.49
N ARG A 9 10.04 13.85 13.40
CA ARG A 9 8.79 13.72 12.63
C ARG A 9 7.69 13.01 13.44
N THR A 10 8.00 11.93 14.15
CA THR A 10 6.98 11.19 14.92
C THR A 10 6.37 12.00 16.06
N TYR A 11 7.13 12.86 16.75
CA TYR A 11 6.57 13.77 17.76
C TYR A 11 5.61 14.82 17.16
N SER A 12 5.92 15.33 15.95
CA SER A 12 5.06 16.29 15.27
C SER A 12 3.71 15.71 14.89
N TYR A 13 3.65 14.47 14.40
CA TYR A 13 2.37 13.83 14.03
C TYR A 13 1.52 13.51 15.26
N ASN A 14 2.14 13.01 16.33
CA ASN A 14 1.43 12.71 17.57
C ASN A 14 0.85 13.97 18.23
N ALA A 15 1.59 15.09 18.19
CA ALA A 15 1.10 16.38 18.68
C ALA A 15 -0.06 16.92 17.84
N VAL A 16 0.02 16.82 16.51
CA VAL A 16 -1.08 17.24 15.61
C VAL A 16 -2.33 16.38 15.82
N LEU A 17 -2.18 15.08 16.02
CA LEU A 17 -3.30 14.18 16.33
C LEU A 17 -3.93 14.48 17.70
N LEU A 18 -3.11 14.75 18.72
CA LEU A 18 -3.61 15.11 20.06
C LEU A 18 -4.36 16.44 20.04
N VAL A 19 -3.75 17.48 19.47
CA VAL A 19 -4.36 18.82 19.40
C VAL A 19 -5.61 18.79 18.52
N GLY A 20 -5.55 18.09 17.37
CA GLY A 20 -6.71 17.90 16.50
C GLY A 20 -7.85 17.13 17.19
N GLY A 21 -7.52 16.07 17.95
CA GLY A 21 -8.49 15.30 18.72
C GLY A 21 -9.16 16.12 19.82
N ILE A 22 -8.39 16.92 20.56
CA ILE A 22 -8.93 17.81 21.60
C ILE A 22 -9.88 18.86 21.00
N LEU A 23 -9.49 19.49 19.89
CA LEU A 23 -10.34 20.46 19.19
C LEU A 23 -11.64 19.83 18.69
N PHE A 24 -11.57 18.60 18.16
CA PHE A 24 -12.74 17.87 17.69
C PHE A 24 -13.72 17.57 18.83
N ILE A 25 -13.22 17.12 19.98
CA ILE A 25 -14.05 16.87 21.17
C ILE A 25 -14.71 18.15 21.66
N PHE A 26 -13.97 19.26 21.72
CA PHE A 26 -14.52 20.56 22.09
C PHE A 26 -15.61 21.03 21.12
N ALA A 27 -15.38 20.88 19.81
CA ALA A 27 -16.37 21.22 18.79
C ALA A 27 -17.63 20.34 18.93
N ALA A 28 -17.48 19.05 19.20
CA ALA A 28 -18.60 18.14 19.42
C ALA A 28 -19.42 18.51 20.68
N ILE A 29 -18.75 18.82 21.79
CA ILE A 29 -19.42 19.28 23.03
C ILE A 29 -20.16 20.61 22.77
N PHE A 30 -19.53 21.54 22.05
CA PHE A 30 -20.14 22.81 21.69
C PHE A 30 -21.36 22.63 20.79
N PHE A 31 -21.29 21.71 19.83
CA PHE A 31 -22.41 21.36 18.96
C PHE A 31 -23.58 20.75 19.74
N ILE A 32 -23.30 19.84 20.68
CA ILE A 32 -24.31 19.25 21.57
C ILE A 32 -24.93 20.32 22.48
N ALA A 33 -24.12 21.25 23.00
CA ALA A 33 -24.61 22.36 23.82
C ALA A 33 -25.52 23.31 23.03
N LEU A 34 -25.20 23.59 21.76
CA LEU A 34 -26.03 24.39 20.85
C LEU A 34 -27.35 23.71 20.52
N LEU A 35 -27.36 22.38 20.39
CA LEU A 35 -28.59 21.61 20.24
C LEU A 35 -29.48 21.72 21.49
N ALA A 36 -28.95 22.00 22.69
CA ALA A 36 -29.78 22.08 23.90
C ALA A 36 -30.46 23.45 24.11
N GLN A 37 -30.12 24.50 23.36
CA GLN A 37 -30.55 25.88 23.66
C GLN A 37 -31.87 26.33 23.01
N GLY A 38 -32.34 25.73 21.91
CA GLY A 38 -33.61 26.15 21.29
C GLY A 38 -34.05 25.36 20.05
N GLU A 39 -35.37 25.18 19.89
CA GLU A 39 -35.98 24.39 18.80
C GLU A 39 -35.68 24.93 17.39
N GLU A 40 -35.63 26.25 17.21
CA GLU A 40 -35.32 26.84 15.89
C GLU A 40 -33.85 26.65 15.51
N THR A 41 -32.95 26.77 16.48
CA THR A 41 -31.50 26.58 16.30
C THR A 41 -31.16 25.12 16.02
N GLN A 42 -31.87 24.18 16.66
CA GLN A 42 -31.75 22.75 16.40
C GLN A 42 -32.06 22.38 14.94
N ARG A 43 -33.17 22.89 14.39
CA ARG A 43 -33.58 22.59 13.02
C ARG A 43 -32.58 23.11 12.00
N ALA A 44 -32.11 24.35 12.17
CA ALA A 44 -31.11 24.94 11.29
C ALA A 44 -29.76 24.20 11.35
N LEU A 45 -29.33 23.76 12.53
CA LEU A 45 -28.10 22.97 12.70
C LEU A 45 -28.20 21.58 12.11
N LEU A 46 -29.35 20.91 12.28
CA LEU A 46 -29.59 19.59 11.71
C LEU A 46 -29.60 19.66 10.18
N ASP A 47 -30.23 20.68 9.60
CA ASP A 47 -30.27 20.89 8.15
C ASP A 47 -28.86 21.17 7.58
N LEU A 48 -28.11 22.07 8.22
CA LEU A 48 -26.69 22.33 7.88
C LEU A 48 -25.84 21.07 8.02
N SER A 49 -26.02 20.31 9.09
CA SER A 49 -25.27 19.08 9.33
C SER A 49 -25.61 18.01 8.29
N GLY A 50 -26.88 17.87 7.89
CA GLY A 50 -27.29 16.95 6.83
C GLY A 50 -26.70 17.33 5.49
N GLN A 51 -26.71 18.63 5.17
CA GLN A 51 -26.17 19.16 3.92
C GLN A 51 -24.65 19.02 3.81
N VAL A 52 -23.92 19.02 4.92
CA VAL A 52 -22.45 18.89 4.94
C VAL A 52 -22.01 17.44 5.16
N LEU A 53 -22.59 16.74 6.13
CA LEU A 53 -22.20 15.36 6.49
C LEU A 53 -22.62 14.36 5.43
N GLY A 54 -23.76 14.54 4.77
CA GLY A 54 -24.21 13.64 3.70
C GLY A 54 -23.18 13.52 2.56
N PRO A 55 -22.80 14.64 1.92
CA PRO A 55 -21.77 14.64 0.88
C PRO A 55 -20.39 14.23 1.40
N ALA A 56 -20.01 14.63 2.62
CA ALA A 56 -18.73 14.26 3.21
C ALA A 56 -18.61 12.74 3.42
N LEU A 57 -19.66 12.09 3.96
CA LEU A 57 -19.71 10.64 4.14
C LEU A 57 -19.66 9.93 2.79
N ALA A 58 -20.45 10.38 1.80
CA ALA A 58 -20.41 9.83 0.45
C ALA A 58 -19.00 9.93 -0.17
N ALA A 59 -18.32 11.07 0.00
CA ALA A 59 -16.96 11.28 -0.48
C ALA A 59 -15.95 10.36 0.23
N THR A 60 -16.08 10.15 1.54
CA THR A 60 -15.19 9.23 2.28
C THR A 60 -15.37 7.76 1.87
N ILE A 61 -16.61 7.33 1.63
CA ILE A 61 -16.91 5.98 1.14
C ILE A 61 -16.33 5.80 -0.27
N ALA A 62 -16.54 6.77 -1.16
CA ALA A 62 -15.98 6.76 -2.50
C ALA A 62 -14.44 6.73 -2.47
N TRP A 63 -13.82 7.56 -1.63
CA TRP A 63 -12.37 7.60 -1.45
C TRP A 63 -11.81 6.26 -0.93
N SER A 64 -12.47 5.65 0.06
CA SER A 64 -12.07 4.34 0.59
C SER A 64 -12.10 3.26 -0.49
N GLY A 65 -13.16 3.24 -1.31
CA GLY A 65 -13.27 2.34 -2.45
C GLY A 65 -12.16 2.56 -3.48
N VAL A 66 -11.98 3.81 -3.94
CA VAL A 66 -10.98 4.18 -4.94
C VAL A 66 -9.55 3.91 -4.45
N SER A 67 -9.24 4.24 -3.20
CA SER A 67 -7.92 4.01 -2.61
C SER A 67 -7.57 2.52 -2.56
N ARG A 68 -8.53 1.67 -2.18
CA ARG A 68 -8.34 0.21 -2.22
C ARG A 68 -8.14 -0.30 -3.65
N THR A 69 -8.94 0.19 -4.59
CA THR A 69 -8.83 -0.20 -6.01
C THR A 69 -7.49 0.21 -6.60
N ILE A 70 -7.03 1.44 -6.38
CA ILE A 70 -5.72 1.91 -6.85
C ILE A 70 -4.60 1.06 -6.27
N ARG A 71 -4.65 0.75 -4.98
CA ARG A 71 -3.64 -0.09 -4.33
C ARG A 71 -3.62 -1.51 -4.93
N ASN A 72 -4.80 -2.11 -5.14
CA ASN A 72 -4.89 -3.42 -5.77
C ASN A 72 -4.42 -3.41 -7.22
N HIS A 73 -4.77 -2.37 -7.98
CA HIS A 73 -4.37 -2.24 -9.37
C HIS A 73 -2.85 -2.13 -9.49
N ARG A 74 -2.24 -1.30 -8.65
CA ARG A 74 -0.77 -1.17 -8.58
C ARG A 74 -0.10 -2.51 -8.26
N ARG A 75 -0.63 -3.24 -7.29
CA ARG A 75 -0.12 -4.58 -6.94
C ARG A 75 -0.22 -5.54 -8.13
N GLN A 76 -1.33 -5.51 -8.86
CA GLN A 76 -1.52 -6.35 -10.05
C GLN A 76 -0.57 -5.98 -11.19
N GLU A 77 -0.29 -4.71 -11.41
CA GLU A 77 0.70 -4.26 -12.41
C GLU A 77 2.10 -4.77 -12.06
N ILE A 78 2.51 -4.59 -10.80
CA ILE A 78 3.82 -5.05 -10.31
C ILE A 78 3.95 -6.57 -10.45
N LEU A 79 2.91 -7.33 -10.11
CA LEU A 79 2.89 -8.79 -10.30
C LEU A 79 2.96 -9.18 -11.78
N LYS A 80 2.29 -8.46 -12.68
CA LYS A 80 2.35 -8.75 -14.12
C LYS A 80 3.76 -8.52 -14.67
N ASP A 81 4.37 -7.40 -14.31
CA ASP A 81 5.73 -7.06 -14.73
C ASP A 81 6.73 -8.07 -14.16
N TRP A 82 6.55 -8.49 -12.90
CA TRP A 82 7.35 -9.54 -12.29
C TRP A 82 7.25 -10.86 -13.06
N HIS A 83 6.04 -11.36 -13.37
CA HIS A 83 5.87 -12.59 -14.15
C HIS A 83 6.51 -12.49 -15.54
N ALA A 84 6.40 -11.34 -16.20
CA ALA A 84 7.04 -11.09 -17.49
C ALA A 84 8.57 -11.15 -17.38
N ASN A 85 9.14 -10.56 -16.33
CA ASN A 85 10.58 -10.58 -16.07
C ASN A 85 11.10 -11.99 -15.73
N VAL A 86 10.36 -12.75 -14.93
CA VAL A 86 10.69 -14.16 -14.62
C VAL A 86 10.67 -15.01 -15.88
N ARG A 87 9.62 -14.87 -16.71
CA ARG A 87 9.55 -15.56 -18.00
C ARG A 87 10.74 -15.19 -18.90
N TRP A 88 11.05 -13.91 -19.01
CA TRP A 88 12.18 -13.44 -19.81
C TRP A 88 13.51 -13.97 -19.29
N ALA A 89 13.72 -14.01 -17.97
CA ALA A 89 14.93 -14.58 -17.38
C ALA A 89 15.06 -16.09 -17.67
N CYS A 90 13.96 -16.84 -17.63
CA CYS A 90 13.94 -18.25 -18.05
C CYS A 90 14.25 -18.42 -19.55
N GLU A 91 13.70 -17.57 -20.41
CA GLU A 91 14.01 -17.57 -21.85
C GLU A 91 15.47 -17.19 -22.11
N ALA A 92 16.02 -16.23 -21.35
CA ALA A 92 17.43 -15.85 -21.43
C ALA A 92 18.35 -17.01 -21.02
N TYR A 93 18.00 -17.76 -19.96
CA TYR A 93 18.72 -18.96 -19.56
C TYR A 93 18.72 -20.03 -20.67
N GLN A 94 17.56 -20.31 -21.28
CA GLN A 94 17.44 -21.31 -22.34
C GLN A 94 18.18 -20.94 -23.63
N ASN A 95 18.23 -19.65 -23.97
CA ASN A 95 18.86 -19.16 -25.19
C ASN A 95 20.36 -18.83 -25.02
N ALA A 96 20.88 -18.84 -23.79
CA ALA A 96 22.30 -18.61 -23.51
C ALA A 96 23.15 -19.75 -24.07
N LYS A 97 24.21 -19.37 -24.82
CA LYS A 97 25.13 -20.32 -25.46
C LYS A 97 26.36 -20.63 -24.61
N ASP A 98 26.58 -19.83 -23.57
CA ASP A 98 27.75 -19.80 -22.72
C ASP A 98 27.35 -19.80 -21.24
N ASP A 99 28.21 -20.39 -20.41
CA ASP A 99 27.96 -20.51 -18.96
C ASP A 99 27.78 -19.15 -18.27
N VAL A 100 28.45 -18.11 -18.77
CA VAL A 100 28.34 -16.74 -18.26
C VAL A 100 26.94 -16.17 -18.48
N GLY A 101 26.35 -16.40 -19.66
CA GLY A 101 24.98 -16.00 -19.97
C GLY A 101 23.94 -16.74 -19.11
N GLN A 102 24.18 -18.02 -18.84
CA GLN A 102 23.32 -18.81 -17.94
C GLN A 102 23.41 -18.34 -16.49
N GLU A 103 24.61 -18.05 -15.99
CA GLU A 103 24.81 -17.54 -14.64
C GLU A 103 24.24 -16.14 -14.45
N LEU A 104 24.32 -15.28 -15.47
CA LEU A 104 23.66 -13.98 -15.46
C LEU A 104 22.13 -14.14 -15.36
N ALA A 105 21.54 -15.07 -16.11
CA ALA A 105 20.11 -15.34 -16.03
C ALA A 105 19.67 -15.86 -14.65
N VAL A 106 20.48 -16.74 -14.04
CA VAL A 106 20.26 -17.22 -12.66
C VAL A 106 20.40 -16.08 -11.64
N ALA A 107 21.38 -15.19 -11.81
CA ALA A 107 21.54 -14.02 -10.94
C ALA A 107 20.33 -13.08 -11.05
N ILE A 108 19.80 -12.87 -12.26
CA ILE A 108 18.60 -12.07 -12.48
C ILE A 108 17.38 -12.69 -11.76
N LEU A 109 17.19 -14.02 -11.87
CA LEU A 109 16.15 -14.73 -11.12
C LEU A 109 16.31 -14.54 -9.60
N GLY A 110 17.53 -14.63 -9.08
CA GLY A 110 17.82 -14.36 -7.67
C GLY A 110 17.52 -12.91 -7.24
N THR A 111 17.75 -11.93 -8.11
CA THR A 111 17.35 -10.54 -7.81
C THR A 111 15.84 -10.33 -7.84
N LEU A 112 15.12 -11.03 -8.71
CA LEU A 112 13.66 -10.98 -8.80
C LEU A 112 12.98 -11.56 -7.55
N ASP A 113 13.62 -12.50 -6.86
CA ASP A 113 13.14 -13.09 -5.60
C ASP A 113 13.16 -12.11 -4.43
N SER A 114 14.12 -11.17 -4.44
CA SER A 114 14.29 -10.18 -3.37
C SER A 114 13.28 -9.01 -3.38
N HIS A 115 12.25 -9.08 -4.24
CA HIS A 115 11.31 -7.97 -4.42
C HIS A 115 10.36 -7.83 -3.21
N PRO A 116 10.26 -6.64 -2.57
CA PRO A 116 9.57 -6.45 -1.28
C PRO A 116 8.05 -6.58 -1.31
N GLU A 117 7.45 -6.66 -2.51
CA GLU A 117 6.00 -6.81 -2.70
C GLU A 117 5.56 -8.25 -3.04
N LEU A 118 6.49 -9.22 -3.07
CA LEU A 118 6.17 -10.62 -3.31
C LEU A 118 5.64 -11.30 -2.04
N GLU A 119 4.72 -12.24 -2.21
CA GLU A 119 4.22 -13.10 -1.14
C GLU A 119 4.90 -14.49 -1.26
N GLU A 120 4.68 -15.36 -0.27
CA GLU A 120 5.21 -16.74 -0.24
C GLU A 120 5.01 -17.55 -1.54
N PRO A 121 3.85 -17.53 -2.24
CA PRO A 121 3.67 -18.35 -3.43
C PRO A 121 4.55 -17.93 -4.61
N GLU A 122 4.84 -16.64 -4.75
CA GLU A 122 5.73 -16.16 -5.81
C GLU A 122 7.20 -16.52 -5.57
N GLN A 123 7.64 -16.47 -4.31
CA GLN A 123 8.99 -16.92 -3.91
C GLN A 123 9.16 -18.42 -4.12
N ALA A 124 8.15 -19.21 -3.72
CA ALA A 124 8.14 -20.66 -3.95
C ALA A 124 8.23 -21.03 -5.45
N LEU A 125 7.70 -20.19 -6.35
CA LEU A 125 7.81 -20.38 -7.79
C LEU A 125 9.26 -20.17 -8.27
N ILE A 126 9.93 -19.11 -7.83
CA ILE A 126 11.34 -18.87 -8.19
C ILE A 126 12.23 -20.00 -7.64
N ASP A 127 12.01 -20.41 -6.39
CA ASP A 127 12.73 -21.54 -5.79
C ASP A 127 12.56 -22.83 -6.60
N ALA A 128 11.35 -23.12 -7.07
CA ALA A 128 11.10 -24.29 -7.92
C ALA A 128 11.85 -24.19 -9.27
N VAL A 129 11.88 -23.01 -9.89
CA VAL A 129 12.61 -22.77 -11.14
C VAL A 129 14.12 -22.93 -10.93
N LEU A 130 14.69 -22.29 -9.91
CA LEU A 130 16.12 -22.38 -9.60
C LEU A 130 16.53 -23.82 -9.28
N ASN A 131 15.73 -24.55 -8.50
CA ASN A 131 15.97 -25.96 -8.24
C ASN A 131 15.95 -26.80 -9.52
N SER A 132 15.02 -26.54 -10.45
CA SER A 132 14.97 -27.26 -11.73
C SER A 132 16.22 -27.03 -12.60
N ILE A 133 16.74 -25.80 -12.60
CA ILE A 133 17.96 -25.42 -13.30
C ILE A 133 19.18 -26.14 -12.71
N MET A 134 19.30 -26.14 -11.37
CA MET A 134 20.39 -26.81 -10.68
C MET A 134 20.38 -28.33 -10.91
N LEU A 135 19.19 -28.94 -10.96
CA LEU A 135 19.04 -30.36 -11.23
C LEU A 135 19.47 -30.73 -12.66
N ASN A 136 19.16 -29.89 -13.64
CA ASN A 136 19.56 -30.07 -15.05
C ASN A 136 21.07 -29.86 -15.27
N ARG A 137 21.72 -29.00 -14.47
CA ARG A 137 23.18 -28.78 -14.57
C ARG A 137 24.02 -29.96 -14.07
N GLN A 138 23.42 -30.89 -13.32
CA GLN A 138 24.08 -32.07 -12.76
C GLN A 138 23.94 -33.34 -13.62
N SER A 139 23.07 -33.33 -14.65
CA SER A 139 22.89 -34.44 -15.60
C SER A 139 23.72 -34.26 -16.86
#